data_AF-A0A8X6G6Y6-F1
#
_entry.id   AF-A0A8X6G6Y6-F1
#
_cell.length_a   1.000
_cell.length_b   1.000
_cell.length_c   1.000
_cell.angle_alpha   90.00
_cell.angle_beta   90.00
_cell.angle_gamma   90.00
#
_symmetry.space_group_name_H-M   'P 1'
#
loop_
_entity.id
_entity.type
_entity.pdbx_description
1 polymer ?
#
loop_
_entity_poly.entity_id
_entity_poly.type
_entity_poly.pdbx_seq_one_letter_code
_entity_poly.pdbx_strand_id
1 'polypeptide(L)'
;MAYLYQGQRKYMMPTAKDFIPSCILKRPPSTKFENCRNIALTPSCTSRILAPTACFSINSLSELPNKQPQNISVSTVVELELYSPPSEYDPDLFVMYKQLSLHSPYALSNPFNEGVFLHSERSYKIYVKQTVKHLLKFPYDTNCFDYLESWKKSGGLGPLSQSDCIQTCKILMNRKSGEKCLPIDIWYPIDDKRCPVVDKFYSENSNFTKLKDSHQIRIDNILDCEGHCRPACWEILYEITKQETPQPEEAVDEVSKIVDEDRIVCPVLIATKSTEQQVEVIPAHQRETVDSTTTAIECSHGLTYGIMPDHLNF
;
A
#
# COMPACT_ATOMS: atom_id res chain seq x y z
N MET A 1 -4.51 25.14 4.46
CA MET A 1 -3.10 25.16 4.92
C MET A 1 -2.05 24.77 3.84
N ALA A 2 -2.26 25.08 2.55
CA ALA A 2 -1.39 24.59 1.45
C ALA A 2 0.02 25.25 1.35
N TYR A 3 0.45 26.01 2.36
CA TYR A 3 1.68 26.82 2.35
C TYR A 3 2.73 26.40 3.39
N LEU A 4 2.46 25.41 4.24
CA LEU A 4 3.42 24.93 5.23
C LEU A 4 4.64 24.33 4.53
N TYR A 5 5.82 24.91 4.78
CA TYR A 5 7.09 24.37 4.30
C TYR A 5 7.33 22.98 4.93
N GLN A 6 7.97 22.05 4.22
CA GLN A 6 8.30 20.72 4.76
C GLN A 6 9.09 20.77 6.07
N GLY A 7 10.02 21.73 6.19
CA GLY A 7 10.75 21.95 7.44
C GLY A 7 9.84 22.24 8.64
N GLN A 8 8.68 22.85 8.43
CA GLN A 8 7.70 23.13 9.50
C GLN A 8 6.80 21.93 9.80
N ARG A 9 6.48 21.07 8.80
CA ARG A 9 5.66 19.87 9.01
C ARG A 9 6.20 18.98 10.13
N LYS A 10 7.53 18.80 10.23
CA LYS A 10 8.16 17.98 11.28
C LYS A 10 7.82 18.42 12.71
N TYR A 11 7.44 19.69 12.91
CA TYR A 11 7.08 20.26 14.22
C TYR A 11 5.58 20.38 14.45
N MET A 12 4.76 20.08 13.44
CA MET A 12 3.28 20.18 13.50
C MET A 12 2.58 18.82 13.33
N MET A 13 3.33 17.76 13.01
CA MET A 13 2.82 16.40 12.92
C MET A 13 3.15 15.66 14.24
N PRO A 14 2.30 14.71 14.68
CA PRO A 14 2.66 13.81 15.78
C PRO A 14 3.94 13.04 15.44
N THR A 15 4.74 12.65 16.44
CA THR A 15 5.86 11.75 16.18
C THR A 15 5.36 10.31 16.01
N ALA A 16 6.21 9.44 15.45
CA ALA A 16 5.91 8.02 15.32
C ALA A 16 5.56 7.35 16.67
N LYS A 17 6.14 7.83 17.78
CA LYS A 17 5.87 7.31 19.14
C LYS A 17 4.53 7.79 19.68
N ASP A 18 4.11 9.00 19.32
CA ASP A 18 2.84 9.57 19.78
C ASP A 18 1.68 8.91 19.03
N PHE A 19 1.81 8.73 17.71
CA PHE A 19 0.79 8.08 16.87
C PHE A 19 0.76 6.55 17.02
N ILE A 20 1.92 5.91 17.20
CA ILE A 20 2.07 4.45 17.37
C ILE A 20 2.74 4.15 18.73
N PRO A 21 2.02 4.31 19.85
CA PRO A 21 2.57 4.08 21.19
C PRO A 21 3.02 2.62 21.44
N SER A 22 2.42 1.65 20.75
CA SER A 22 2.76 0.23 20.86
C SER A 22 2.74 -0.46 19.50
N CYS A 23 3.77 -1.26 19.23
CA CYS A 23 3.85 -2.14 18.07
C CYS A 23 4.64 -3.40 18.44
N ILE A 24 3.94 -4.55 18.51
CA ILE A 24 4.47 -5.81 19.03
C ILE A 24 4.30 -6.92 18.00
N LEU A 25 5.38 -7.61 17.67
CA LEU A 25 5.36 -8.86 16.91
C LEU A 25 5.31 -10.06 17.86
N LYS A 26 4.23 -10.83 17.77
CA LYS A 26 4.07 -12.13 18.44
C LYS A 26 4.35 -13.24 17.43
N ARG A 27 5.36 -14.09 17.66
CA ARG A 27 5.77 -15.17 16.73
C ARG A 27 5.55 -16.58 17.31
N PRO A 28 4.35 -17.18 17.20
CA PRO A 28 4.10 -18.55 17.66
C PRO A 28 5.07 -19.56 17.00
N PRO A 29 5.56 -20.58 17.74
CA PRO A 29 5.19 -20.94 19.11
C PRO A 29 5.95 -20.18 20.21
N SER A 30 6.79 -19.20 19.87
CA SER A 30 7.56 -18.43 20.86
C SER A 30 6.66 -17.55 21.73
N THR A 31 6.87 -17.61 23.04
CA THR A 31 6.32 -16.65 24.02
C THR A 31 7.09 -15.32 24.05
N LYS A 32 8.21 -15.21 23.32
CA LYS A 32 8.97 -13.95 23.22
C LYS A 32 8.24 -12.98 22.30
N PHE A 33 7.93 -11.82 22.85
CA PHE A 33 7.41 -10.66 22.14
C PHE A 33 8.58 -9.77 21.69
N GLU A 34 8.52 -9.24 20.47
CA GLU A 34 9.50 -8.29 19.95
C GLU A 34 8.82 -6.99 19.55
N ASN A 35 9.36 -5.85 19.96
CA ASN A 35 8.92 -4.56 19.44
C ASN A 35 9.24 -4.46 17.94
N CYS A 36 8.34 -3.82 17.19
CA CYS A 36 8.56 -3.50 15.79
C CYS A 36 9.80 -2.61 15.61
N ARG A 37 10.46 -2.77 14.46
CA ARG A 37 11.70 -2.04 14.13
C ARG A 37 11.45 -1.08 12.97
N ASN A 38 12.36 -0.13 12.81
CA ASN A 38 12.39 0.78 11.67
C ASN A 38 11.03 1.48 11.41
N ILE A 39 10.38 1.97 12.48
CA ILE A 39 9.22 2.85 12.32
C ILE A 39 9.74 4.20 11.83
N ALA A 40 9.44 4.56 10.59
CA ALA A 40 9.96 5.76 9.93
C ALA A 40 8.82 6.60 9.35
N LEU A 41 8.91 7.92 9.54
CA LEU A 41 8.08 8.88 8.80
C LEU A 41 8.39 8.73 7.31
N THR A 42 7.36 8.48 6.49
CA THR A 42 7.53 8.38 5.03
C THR A 42 7.60 9.78 4.41
N PRO A 43 8.10 9.92 3.17
CA PRO A 43 7.83 11.10 2.35
C PRO A 43 6.31 11.33 2.23
N SER A 44 5.91 12.55 1.87
CA SER A 44 4.52 13.01 1.98
C SER A 44 3.51 12.09 1.29
N CYS A 45 2.81 11.26 2.07
CA CYS A 45 1.49 10.77 1.68
C CYS A 45 0.61 11.95 1.29
N THR A 46 -0.14 11.81 0.21
CA THR A 46 -1.12 12.80 -0.22
C THR A 46 -2.51 12.25 -0.01
N SER A 47 -3.25 12.89 0.88
CA SER A 47 -4.71 12.77 0.92
C SER A 47 -5.32 13.63 -0.18
N ARG A 48 -6.50 13.24 -0.66
CA ARG A 48 -7.36 14.09 -1.50
C ARG A 48 -7.91 15.29 -0.71
N ILE A 49 -8.01 15.15 0.61
CA ILE A 49 -8.32 16.22 1.55
C ILE A 49 -7.01 16.97 1.82
N LEU A 50 -7.00 18.30 1.68
CA LEU A 50 -5.80 19.15 1.92
C LEU A 50 -5.39 19.28 3.40
N ALA A 51 -5.69 18.29 4.22
CA ALA A 51 -5.18 18.19 5.58
C ALA A 51 -3.66 17.92 5.55
N PRO A 52 -2.89 18.47 6.50
CA PRO A 52 -1.56 17.95 6.79
C PRO A 52 -1.67 16.50 7.25
N THR A 53 -0.97 15.57 6.61
CA THR A 53 -1.02 14.14 6.94
C THR A 53 0.38 13.60 7.16
N ALA A 54 0.61 13.00 8.33
CA ALA A 54 1.77 12.17 8.60
C ALA A 54 1.49 10.72 8.20
N CYS A 55 2.49 10.06 7.64
CA CYS A 55 2.47 8.63 7.35
C CYS A 55 3.69 7.99 7.97
N PHE A 56 3.51 6.81 8.54
CA PHE A 56 4.59 6.00 9.10
C PHE A 56 4.60 4.64 8.43
N SER A 57 5.78 4.20 8.03
CA SER A 57 6.01 2.83 7.58
C SER A 57 6.73 2.04 8.66
N ILE A 58 6.47 0.74 8.73
CA ILE A 58 7.04 -0.18 9.71
C ILE A 58 7.80 -1.26 8.94
N ASN A 59 9.07 -1.49 9.28
CA ASN A 59 9.96 -2.43 8.57
C ASN A 59 10.16 -2.15 7.06
N SER A 60 9.93 -0.93 6.58
CA SER A 60 10.18 -0.56 5.17
C SER A 60 11.68 -0.60 4.80
N LEU A 61 11.94 -0.92 3.53
CA LEU A 61 13.24 -1.00 2.87
C LEU A 61 13.32 -0.12 1.60
N SER A 62 12.43 0.86 1.44
CA SER A 62 12.25 1.65 0.21
C SER A 62 13.42 2.51 -0.26
N GLU A 63 14.48 2.60 0.54
CA GLU A 63 15.75 3.28 0.19
C GLU A 63 16.97 2.36 0.43
N LEU A 64 16.74 1.05 0.60
CA LEU A 64 17.72 0.08 1.10
C LEU A 64 17.85 -1.12 0.15
N PRO A 65 18.32 -0.92 -1.10
CA PRO A 65 18.27 -1.91 -2.19
C PRO A 65 19.02 -3.21 -1.91
N ASN A 66 20.05 -3.13 -1.08
CA ASN A 66 20.90 -4.25 -0.70
C ASN A 66 20.42 -4.99 0.56
N LYS A 67 19.36 -4.51 1.23
CA LYS A 67 18.75 -5.20 2.36
C LYS A 67 17.68 -6.18 1.89
N GLN A 68 17.59 -7.31 2.59
CA GLN A 68 16.54 -8.30 2.41
C GLN A 68 15.45 -8.07 3.47
N PRO A 69 14.16 -8.35 3.15
CA PRO A 69 13.10 -8.34 4.14
C PRO A 69 13.36 -9.38 5.24
N GLN A 70 12.82 -9.13 6.42
CA GLN A 70 12.84 -10.13 7.48
C GLN A 70 11.91 -11.29 7.11
N ASN A 71 12.38 -12.53 7.22
CA ASN A 71 11.51 -13.71 7.17
C ASN A 71 10.61 -13.70 8.42
N ILE A 72 9.32 -13.52 8.21
CA ILE A 72 8.28 -13.51 9.24
C ILE A 72 7.44 -14.77 9.07
N SER A 73 7.23 -15.54 10.14
CA SER A 73 6.36 -16.71 10.11
C SER A 73 4.92 -16.29 9.80
N VAL A 74 4.20 -17.09 9.02
CA VAL A 74 2.77 -16.87 8.72
C VAL A 74 1.90 -16.93 9.99
N SER A 75 2.35 -17.63 11.04
CA SER A 75 1.71 -17.60 12.36
C SER A 75 1.88 -16.27 13.11
N THR A 76 2.70 -15.34 12.62
CA THR A 76 3.00 -14.08 13.31
C THR A 76 1.76 -13.18 13.36
N VAL A 77 1.51 -12.63 14.54
CA VAL A 77 0.53 -11.56 14.75
C VAL A 77 1.29 -10.27 15.04
N VAL A 78 0.90 -9.18 14.39
CA VAL A 78 1.36 -7.82 14.70
C VAL A 78 0.25 -7.13 15.47
N GLU A 79 0.53 -6.73 16.69
CA GLU A 79 -0.38 -5.91 17.50
C GLU A 79 0.08 -4.47 17.44
N LEU A 80 -0.83 -3.59 17.05
CA LEU A 80 -0.65 -2.15 16.91
C LEU A 80 -1.64 -1.45 17.82
N GLU A 81 -1.15 -0.49 18.59
CA GLU A 81 -1.99 0.54 19.19
C GLU A 81 -1.77 1.82 18.40
N LEU A 82 -2.85 2.38 17.85
CA LEU A 82 -2.81 3.65 17.16
C LEU A 82 -3.53 4.70 18.00
N TYR A 83 -2.82 5.76 18.37
CA TYR A 83 -3.35 6.85 19.18
C TYR A 83 -3.65 8.09 18.34
N SER A 84 -4.72 8.79 18.71
CA SER A 84 -5.16 10.04 18.07
C SER A 84 -6.00 10.84 19.07
N PRO A 85 -5.45 11.84 19.76
CA PRO A 85 -6.21 12.65 20.71
C PRO A 85 -7.32 13.41 19.98
N PRO A 86 -8.59 13.37 20.44
CA PRO A 86 -9.68 14.11 19.80
C PRO A 86 -9.45 15.62 19.70
N SER A 87 -8.74 16.18 20.69
CA SER A 87 -8.37 17.59 20.78
C SER A 87 -7.38 18.08 19.71
N GLU A 88 -6.73 17.18 18.95
CA GLU A 88 -5.91 17.55 17.77
C GLU A 88 -6.72 17.61 16.46
N TYR A 89 -7.98 17.18 16.46
CA TYR A 89 -8.83 17.19 15.26
C TYR A 89 -9.67 18.46 15.17
N ASP A 90 -9.99 18.84 13.93
CA ASP A 90 -10.97 19.88 13.64
C ASP A 90 -12.36 19.36 14.07
N PRO A 91 -13.07 20.04 15.00
CA PRO A 91 -14.36 19.57 15.51
C PRO A 91 -15.45 19.54 14.43
N ASP A 92 -15.31 20.31 13.33
CA ASP A 92 -16.23 20.27 12.20
C ASP A 92 -16.00 19.04 11.29
N LEU A 93 -14.85 18.36 11.44
CA LEU A 93 -14.55 17.08 10.78
C LEU A 93 -14.94 15.93 11.71
N PHE A 94 -16.26 15.76 11.87
CA PHE A 94 -16.98 14.84 12.79
C PHE A 94 -16.55 13.36 12.87
N VAL A 95 -15.53 12.89 12.13
CA VAL A 95 -15.07 11.50 12.22
C VAL A 95 -13.54 11.36 12.19
N MET A 96 -13.00 10.89 13.31
CA MET A 96 -11.59 10.51 13.45
C MET A 96 -11.33 9.15 12.78
N TYR A 97 -10.90 9.19 11.52
CA TYR A 97 -10.40 8.02 10.82
C TYR A 97 -8.87 7.96 10.84
N LYS A 98 -8.35 6.78 11.18
CA LYS A 98 -7.00 6.34 10.85
C LYS A 98 -7.05 5.55 9.56
N GLN A 99 -5.92 5.45 8.86
CA GLN A 99 -5.82 4.62 7.65
C GLN A 99 -4.61 3.72 7.73
N LEU A 100 -4.78 2.49 7.22
CA LEU A 100 -3.73 1.47 7.16
C LEU A 100 -3.67 0.90 5.75
N SER A 101 -2.48 0.80 5.18
CA SER A 101 -2.22 0.07 3.93
C SER A 101 -1.11 -0.94 4.15
N LEU A 102 -1.13 -2.02 3.38
CA LEU A 102 -0.09 -3.05 3.36
C LEU A 102 0.60 -3.01 2.01
N HIS A 103 1.92 -3.07 2.01
CA HIS A 103 2.74 -2.91 0.82
C HIS A 103 3.94 -3.86 0.84
N SER A 104 4.52 -4.08 -0.34
CA SER A 104 5.81 -4.78 -0.47
C SER A 104 6.86 -4.07 0.41
N PRO A 105 7.77 -4.80 1.08
CA PRO A 105 8.83 -4.20 1.91
C PRO A 105 9.68 -3.15 1.19
N TYR A 106 9.77 -3.21 -0.15
CA TYR A 106 10.53 -2.26 -0.95
C TYR A 106 9.71 -1.05 -1.42
N ALA A 107 8.40 -1.19 -1.62
CA ALA A 107 7.55 -0.10 -2.11
C ALA A 107 6.95 0.68 -0.93
N LEU A 108 6.38 1.86 -1.20
CA LEU A 108 5.55 2.59 -0.25
C LEU A 108 4.16 2.77 -0.87
N SER A 109 3.12 2.26 -0.22
CA SER A 109 1.73 2.52 -0.60
C SER A 109 1.25 3.88 -0.07
N ASN A 110 0.25 4.46 -0.75
CA ASN A 110 -0.45 5.61 -0.22
C ASN A 110 -1.78 5.14 0.44
N PRO A 111 -1.91 5.17 1.79
CA PRO A 111 -3.09 4.67 2.48
C PRO A 111 -4.39 5.42 2.12
N PHE A 112 -4.30 6.64 1.59
CA PHE A 112 -5.47 7.42 1.14
C PHE A 112 -6.06 6.92 -0.19
N ASN A 113 -5.34 6.07 -0.94
CA ASN A 113 -5.83 5.46 -2.17
C ASN A 113 -5.93 3.92 -2.07
N GLU A 114 -5.02 3.28 -1.34
CA GLU A 114 -4.85 1.82 -1.30
C GLU A 114 -5.13 1.21 0.09
N GLY A 115 -5.42 2.05 1.08
CA GLY A 115 -5.63 1.63 2.47
C GLY A 115 -7.08 1.37 2.86
N VAL A 116 -7.23 0.82 4.07
CA VAL A 116 -8.51 0.66 4.76
C VAL A 116 -8.70 1.75 5.81
N PHE A 117 -9.92 2.26 5.93
CA PHE A 117 -10.32 3.20 6.97
C PHE A 117 -10.61 2.46 8.28
N LEU A 118 -10.09 3.01 9.38
CA LEU A 118 -10.23 2.53 10.75
C LEU A 118 -10.78 3.69 11.62
N HIS A 119 -12.04 3.60 12.05
CA HIS A 119 -12.64 4.48 13.06
C HIS A 119 -11.90 4.36 14.40
N SER A 120 -11.61 5.48 15.06
CA SER A 120 -10.81 5.50 16.30
C SER A 120 -11.43 4.73 17.48
N GLU A 121 -12.75 4.77 17.66
CA GLU A 121 -13.51 4.14 18.77
C GLU A 121 -13.77 2.63 18.57
N ARG A 122 -12.98 1.98 17.72
CA ARG A 122 -13.17 0.57 17.34
C ARG A 122 -11.85 -0.17 17.42
N SER A 123 -11.97 -1.45 17.72
CA SER A 123 -10.90 -2.43 17.66
C SER A 123 -11.03 -3.28 16.39
N TYR A 124 -9.89 -3.69 15.82
CA TYR A 124 -9.84 -4.35 14.52
C TYR A 124 -9.05 -5.65 14.57
N LYS A 125 -9.59 -6.70 13.94
CA LYS A 125 -8.83 -7.89 13.52
C LYS A 125 -8.71 -7.87 12.00
N ILE A 126 -7.49 -7.72 11.53
CA ILE A 126 -7.14 -7.56 10.12
C ILE A 126 -6.46 -8.86 9.68
N TYR A 127 -7.10 -9.57 8.76
CA TYR A 127 -6.60 -10.79 8.17
C TYR A 127 -6.02 -10.50 6.80
N VAL A 128 -4.77 -10.89 6.59
CA VAL A 128 -3.99 -10.60 5.38
C VAL A 128 -3.78 -11.88 4.59
N LYS A 129 -4.14 -11.88 3.30
CA LYS A 129 -3.68 -12.87 2.33
C LYS A 129 -2.67 -12.20 1.40
N GLN A 130 -1.50 -12.81 1.23
CA GLN A 130 -0.47 -12.34 0.32
C GLN A 130 -0.48 -13.19 -0.95
N THR A 131 -0.66 -12.55 -2.11
CA THR A 131 -0.60 -13.19 -3.43
C THR A 131 0.66 -12.68 -4.15
N VAL A 132 1.42 -13.59 -4.77
CA VAL A 132 2.63 -13.21 -5.54
C VAL A 132 2.35 -13.46 -7.02
N LYS A 133 2.29 -12.38 -7.79
CA LYS A 133 2.11 -12.42 -9.24
C LYS A 133 3.49 -12.47 -9.90
N HIS A 134 3.68 -13.43 -10.79
CA HIS A 134 4.92 -13.57 -11.55
C HIS A 134 4.62 -13.77 -13.03
N LEU A 135 4.87 -12.73 -13.83
CA LEU A 135 4.75 -12.77 -15.29
C LEU A 135 6.08 -13.27 -15.87
N LEU A 136 6.00 -14.26 -16.76
CA LEU A 136 7.18 -14.82 -17.41
C LEU A 136 7.77 -13.83 -18.42
N LYS A 137 9.10 -13.70 -18.43
CA LYS A 137 9.84 -12.95 -19.45
C LYS A 137 9.75 -13.67 -20.82
N PHE A 138 10.30 -13.09 -21.89
CA PHE A 138 10.38 -13.72 -23.22
C PHE A 138 10.79 -15.22 -23.14
N PRO A 139 10.13 -16.15 -23.88
CA PRO A 139 9.32 -15.95 -25.08
C PRO A 139 7.83 -15.64 -24.85
N TYR A 140 7.37 -15.53 -23.61
CA TYR A 140 5.96 -15.23 -23.33
C TYR A 140 5.64 -13.76 -23.64
N ASP A 141 4.51 -13.50 -24.31
CA ASP A 141 4.03 -12.16 -24.61
C ASP A 141 3.33 -11.52 -23.38
N THR A 142 4.11 -11.31 -22.33
CA THR A 142 3.68 -10.57 -21.13
C THR A 142 4.06 -9.09 -21.21
N ASN A 143 5.02 -8.76 -22.10
CA ASN A 143 5.68 -7.46 -22.22
C ASN A 143 6.03 -6.81 -20.85
N CYS A 144 6.37 -7.62 -19.85
CA CYS A 144 6.56 -7.14 -18.49
C CYS A 144 7.90 -6.41 -18.30
N PHE A 145 8.00 -5.60 -17.25
CA PHE A 145 9.24 -4.92 -16.84
C PHE A 145 9.66 -5.32 -15.42
N ASP A 146 10.96 -5.55 -15.23
CA ASP A 146 11.52 -5.94 -13.92
C ASP A 146 11.88 -4.70 -13.10
N TYR A 147 10.86 -4.09 -12.51
CA TYR A 147 11.00 -2.89 -11.68
C TYR A 147 11.94 -3.12 -10.49
N LEU A 148 11.87 -4.28 -9.83
CA LEU A 148 12.72 -4.58 -8.67
C LEU A 148 14.20 -4.73 -9.05
N GLU A 149 14.50 -5.40 -10.17
CA GLU A 149 15.87 -5.50 -10.70
C GLU A 149 16.39 -4.11 -11.11
N SER A 150 15.57 -3.30 -11.78
CA SER A 150 15.92 -1.93 -12.19
C SER A 150 16.18 -1.02 -10.98
N TRP A 151 15.30 -1.03 -9.98
CA TRP A 151 15.42 -0.24 -8.74
C TRP A 151 16.64 -0.65 -7.90
N LYS A 152 17.01 -1.93 -7.89
CA LYS A 152 18.28 -2.37 -7.27
C LYS A 152 19.50 -1.84 -8.01
N LYS A 153 19.50 -1.92 -9.35
CA LYS A 153 20.60 -1.42 -10.21
C LYS A 153 20.80 0.09 -10.12
N SER A 154 19.74 0.86 -9.91
CA SER A 154 19.78 2.32 -9.72
C SER A 154 20.16 2.77 -8.30
N GLY A 155 20.53 1.85 -7.40
CA GLY A 155 20.90 2.19 -6.03
C GLY A 155 19.71 2.51 -5.12
N GLY A 156 18.53 1.97 -5.41
CA GLY A 156 17.32 2.19 -4.62
C GLY A 156 16.46 3.36 -5.09
N LEU A 157 16.56 3.74 -6.37
CA LEU A 157 15.89 4.92 -6.93
C LEU A 157 14.97 4.57 -8.10
N GLY A 158 13.80 5.20 -8.15
CA GLY A 158 12.81 5.03 -9.23
C GLY A 158 11.66 4.09 -8.86
N PRO A 159 10.82 3.72 -9.85
CA PRO A 159 9.56 3.00 -9.61
C PRO A 159 9.77 1.52 -9.29
N LEU A 160 8.91 0.97 -8.44
CA LEU A 160 8.88 -0.45 -8.05
C LEU A 160 7.67 -1.23 -8.62
N SER A 161 6.70 -0.51 -9.16
CA SER A 161 5.50 -1.03 -9.82
C SER A 161 5.17 -0.25 -11.11
N GLN A 162 4.22 -0.76 -11.89
CA GLN A 162 3.65 -0.03 -13.02
C GLN A 162 2.98 1.28 -12.56
N SER A 163 2.31 1.27 -11.39
CA SER A 163 1.68 2.45 -10.82
C SER A 163 2.71 3.52 -10.47
N ASP A 164 3.81 3.15 -9.80
CA ASP A 164 4.92 4.06 -9.48
C ASP A 164 5.53 4.68 -10.73
N CYS A 165 5.65 3.88 -11.81
CA CYS A 165 6.13 4.34 -13.11
C CYS A 165 5.20 5.42 -13.69
N ILE A 166 3.89 5.16 -13.68
CA ILE A 166 2.87 6.11 -14.15
C ILE A 166 2.91 7.41 -13.34
N GLN A 167 3.03 7.32 -12.01
CA GLN A 167 3.13 8.51 -11.16
C GLN A 167 4.44 9.28 -11.38
N THR A 168 5.57 8.58 -11.49
CA THR A 168 6.89 9.16 -11.81
C THR A 168 6.87 9.87 -13.17
N CYS A 169 6.21 9.26 -14.16
CA CYS A 169 6.00 9.89 -15.47
C CYS A 169 5.17 11.18 -15.35
N LYS A 170 4.06 11.18 -14.60
CA LYS A 170 3.25 12.38 -14.34
C LYS A 170 4.06 13.50 -13.67
N ILE A 171 4.96 13.17 -12.72
CA ILE A 171 5.91 14.12 -12.11
C ILE A 171 6.84 14.72 -13.17
N LEU A 172 7.44 13.89 -14.03
CA LEU A 172 8.37 14.35 -15.07
C LEU A 172 7.66 15.23 -16.11
N MET A 173 6.44 14.88 -16.53
CA MET A 173 5.67 15.69 -17.48
C MET A 173 5.26 17.04 -16.88
N ASN A 174 4.83 17.07 -15.61
CA ASN A 174 4.52 18.31 -14.90
C ASN A 174 5.76 19.22 -14.73
N ARG A 175 6.93 18.64 -14.45
CA ARG A 175 8.19 19.40 -14.42
C ARG A 175 8.57 19.94 -15.81
N LYS A 176 8.38 19.15 -16.88
CA LYS A 176 8.63 19.57 -18.27
C LYS A 176 7.71 20.69 -18.74
N SER A 177 6.47 20.77 -18.26
CA SER A 177 5.55 21.88 -18.58
C SER A 177 5.89 23.19 -17.84
N GLY A 178 6.93 23.20 -17.01
CA GLY A 178 7.38 24.39 -16.26
C GLY A 178 6.63 24.65 -14.96
N GLU A 179 5.75 23.73 -14.54
CA GLU A 179 5.01 23.87 -13.29
C GLU A 179 5.93 23.68 -12.07
N LYS A 180 5.86 24.63 -11.12
CA LYS A 180 6.72 24.68 -9.93
C LYS A 180 6.16 23.90 -8.73
N CYS A 181 5.08 23.16 -8.94
CA CYS A 181 4.41 22.36 -7.92
C CYS A 181 3.75 21.14 -8.55
N LEU A 182 3.57 20.07 -7.77
CA LEU A 182 2.81 18.89 -8.22
C LEU A 182 1.31 19.05 -7.95
N PRO A 183 0.45 18.72 -8.93
CA PRO A 183 -0.96 18.45 -8.72
C PRO A 183 -1.23 17.47 -7.56
N ILE A 184 -2.41 17.62 -6.94
CA ILE A 184 -2.82 16.84 -5.76
C ILE A 184 -3.16 15.37 -6.07
N ASP A 185 -3.42 15.02 -7.32
CA ASP A 185 -3.73 13.66 -7.79
C ASP A 185 -2.49 12.81 -8.11
N ILE A 186 -1.30 13.41 -8.15
CA ILE A 186 -0.03 12.68 -8.33
C ILE A 186 0.36 12.07 -6.97
N TRP A 187 -0.18 10.92 -6.64
CA TRP A 187 -0.21 10.45 -5.24
C TRP A 187 1.08 9.79 -4.72
N TYR A 188 2.18 9.90 -5.48
CA TYR A 188 3.51 9.36 -5.17
C TYR A 188 4.15 10.02 -3.92
N PRO A 189 4.84 9.24 -3.05
CA PRO A 189 5.60 9.77 -1.93
C PRO A 189 6.89 10.44 -2.44
N ILE A 190 6.85 11.76 -2.61
CA ILE A 190 7.98 12.59 -3.03
C ILE A 190 7.93 13.96 -2.32
N ASP A 191 9.09 14.60 -2.22
CA ASP A 191 9.27 15.87 -1.52
C ASP A 191 9.00 17.13 -2.36
N ASP A 192 8.42 17.02 -3.55
CA ASP A 192 8.01 18.20 -4.32
C ASP A 192 6.85 18.95 -3.63
N LYS A 193 6.90 20.29 -3.70
CA LYS A 193 5.81 21.15 -3.24
C LYS A 193 4.51 20.82 -3.98
N ARG A 194 3.42 20.64 -3.24
CA ARG A 194 2.08 20.48 -3.81
C ARG A 194 1.49 21.82 -4.24
N CYS A 195 0.77 21.82 -5.36
CA CYS A 195 0.03 23.00 -5.80
C CYS A 195 -1.09 23.27 -4.79
N PRO A 196 -1.36 24.54 -4.44
CA PRO A 196 -2.57 24.86 -3.70
C PRO A 196 -3.78 24.41 -4.53
N VAL A 197 -4.77 23.79 -3.87
CA VAL A 197 -6.11 23.79 -4.45
C VAL A 197 -6.56 25.24 -4.39
N VAL A 198 -6.43 25.93 -5.53
CA VAL A 198 -7.32 27.04 -5.84
C VAL A 198 -8.73 26.48 -5.84
N ASP A 199 -9.62 27.06 -5.05
CA ASP A 199 -11.04 26.71 -4.98
C ASP A 199 -11.73 27.04 -6.31
N LYS A 200 -11.49 26.21 -7.32
CA LYS A 200 -12.13 26.25 -8.65
C LYS A 200 -13.64 25.98 -8.57
N PHE A 201 -14.15 25.61 -7.39
CA PHE A 201 -15.58 25.45 -7.10
C PHE A 201 -16.37 26.77 -7.01
N TYR A 202 -15.72 27.94 -6.88
CA TYR A 202 -16.43 29.22 -6.67
C TYR A 202 -16.05 30.36 -7.64
N SER A 203 -15.58 30.04 -8.86
CA SER A 203 -15.32 31.04 -9.91
C SER A 203 -16.11 30.78 -11.19
N GLU A 204 -17.44 30.92 -11.10
CA GLU A 204 -18.38 30.82 -12.23
C GLU A 204 -18.07 31.81 -13.38
N ASN A 205 -17.27 32.85 -13.12
CA ASN A 205 -16.93 33.92 -14.06
C ASN A 205 -15.50 33.85 -14.64
N SER A 206 -14.76 32.74 -14.44
CA SER A 206 -13.44 32.54 -15.07
C SER A 206 -13.58 31.83 -16.43
N ASN A 207 -12.90 32.35 -17.46
CA ASN A 207 -13.03 31.89 -18.86
C ASN A 207 -12.78 30.36 -19.01
N PHE A 208 -13.87 29.60 -19.12
CA PHE A 208 -13.89 28.13 -19.15
C PHE A 208 -13.02 27.47 -20.24
N THR A 209 -12.75 28.17 -21.35
CA THR A 209 -11.95 27.67 -22.48
C THR A 209 -10.54 27.28 -22.06
N LYS A 210 -9.80 28.15 -21.36
CA LYS A 210 -8.43 27.83 -20.90
C LYS A 210 -8.39 26.67 -19.89
N LEU A 211 -9.50 26.43 -19.19
CA LEU A 211 -9.61 25.32 -18.24
C LEU A 211 -9.76 23.97 -18.97
N LYS A 212 -10.50 23.95 -20.10
CA LYS A 212 -10.66 22.75 -20.94
C LYS A 212 -9.35 22.36 -21.60
N ASP A 213 -8.60 23.31 -22.15
CA ASP A 213 -7.30 23.03 -22.79
C ASP A 213 -6.30 22.44 -21.77
N SER A 214 -6.22 23.04 -20.57
CA SER A 214 -5.39 22.53 -19.47
C SER A 214 -5.82 21.13 -18.98
N HIS A 215 -7.12 20.83 -19.00
CA HIS A 215 -7.63 19.51 -18.63
C HIS A 215 -7.36 18.45 -19.72
N GLN A 216 -7.49 18.81 -21.01
CA GLN A 216 -7.21 17.92 -22.13
C GLN A 216 -5.73 17.55 -22.18
N ILE A 217 -4.82 18.55 -22.10
CA ILE A 217 -3.36 18.32 -22.02
C ILE A 217 -3.01 17.36 -20.87
N ARG A 218 -3.73 17.43 -19.74
CA ARG A 218 -3.53 16.52 -18.62
C ARG A 218 -4.01 15.10 -18.90
N ILE A 219 -5.13 14.93 -19.61
CA ILE A 219 -5.61 13.60 -20.06
C ILE A 219 -4.61 12.99 -21.04
N ASP A 220 -4.17 13.75 -22.03
CA ASP A 220 -3.23 13.28 -23.07
C ASP A 220 -1.89 12.83 -22.43
N ASN A 221 -1.38 13.60 -21.46
CA ASN A 221 -0.20 13.24 -20.68
C ASN A 221 -0.41 11.99 -19.77
N ILE A 222 -1.64 11.72 -19.30
CA ILE A 222 -1.93 10.50 -18.53
C ILE A 222 -1.86 9.27 -19.44
N LEU A 223 -2.48 9.35 -20.62
CA LEU A 223 -2.49 8.26 -21.61
C LEU A 223 -1.08 7.94 -22.13
N ASP A 224 -0.23 8.95 -22.35
CA ASP A 224 1.19 8.77 -22.71
C ASP A 224 1.96 8.00 -21.62
N CYS A 225 1.76 8.36 -20.34
CA CYS A 225 2.38 7.66 -19.22
C CYS A 225 1.91 6.21 -19.07
N GLU A 226 0.63 5.92 -19.32
CA GLU A 226 0.07 4.56 -19.28
C GLU A 226 0.61 3.70 -20.43
N GLY A 227 0.77 4.26 -21.63
CA GLY A 227 1.41 3.57 -22.76
C GLY A 227 2.91 3.30 -22.57
N HIS A 228 3.61 4.13 -21.80
CA HIS A 228 5.04 3.96 -21.53
C HIS A 228 5.34 2.92 -20.44
N CYS A 229 4.47 2.79 -19.43
CA CYS A 229 4.70 1.95 -18.27
C CYS A 229 4.13 0.53 -18.43
N ARG A 230 5.02 -0.45 -18.45
CA ARG A 230 4.71 -1.88 -18.63
C ARG A 230 4.22 -2.54 -17.33
N PRO A 231 3.47 -3.65 -17.38
CA PRO A 231 3.13 -4.42 -16.18
C PRO A 231 4.40 -4.96 -15.50
N ALA A 232 4.39 -5.06 -14.16
CA ALA A 232 5.52 -5.60 -13.42
C ALA A 232 5.71 -7.10 -13.69
N CYS A 233 6.95 -7.56 -13.94
CA CYS A 233 7.24 -8.99 -14.06
C CYS A 233 7.04 -9.75 -12.74
N TRP A 234 7.18 -9.07 -11.61
CA TRP A 234 6.99 -9.63 -10.28
C TRP A 234 6.34 -8.57 -9.39
N GLU A 235 5.29 -8.95 -8.67
CA GLU A 235 4.52 -8.05 -7.81
C GLU A 235 3.95 -8.83 -6.62
N ILE A 236 3.94 -8.19 -5.44
CA ILE A 236 3.27 -8.72 -4.25
C ILE A 236 1.98 -7.92 -4.05
N LEU A 237 0.87 -8.64 -3.99
CA LEU A 237 -0.46 -8.09 -3.73
C LEU A 237 -0.95 -8.54 -2.35
N TYR A 238 -1.67 -7.66 -1.65
CA TYR A 238 -2.23 -7.92 -0.32
C TYR A 238 -3.74 -7.77 -0.34
N GLU A 239 -4.44 -8.88 -0.08
CA GLU A 239 -5.89 -8.88 0.15
C GLU A 239 -6.16 -8.73 1.64
N ILE A 240 -6.94 -7.71 2.03
CA ILE A 240 -7.28 -7.39 3.41
C ILE A 240 -8.74 -7.77 3.70
N THR A 241 -8.96 -8.64 4.69
CA THR A 241 -10.27 -8.85 5.32
C THR A 241 -10.26 -8.24 6.72
N LYS A 242 -11.11 -7.25 7.02
CA LYS A 242 -11.25 -6.70 8.38
C LYS A 242 -12.49 -7.23 9.11
N GLN A 243 -12.35 -7.46 10.40
CA GLN A 243 -13.43 -7.58 11.38
C GLN A 243 -13.32 -6.41 12.35
N GLU A 244 -14.45 -5.77 12.64
CA GLU A 244 -14.53 -4.62 13.54
C GLU A 244 -15.33 -5.00 14.79
N THR A 245 -14.87 -4.55 15.95
CA THR A 245 -15.58 -4.67 17.22
C THR A 245 -15.63 -3.29 17.89
N PRO A 246 -16.81 -2.80 18.31
CA PRO A 246 -16.91 -1.63 19.19
C PRO A 246 -16.01 -1.82 20.41
N GLN A 247 -15.41 -0.73 20.91
CA GLN A 247 -14.77 -0.79 22.21
C GLN A 247 -15.85 -0.88 23.30
N PRO A 248 -15.62 -1.67 24.37
CA PRO A 248 -16.60 -1.80 25.45
C PRO A 248 -16.74 -0.47 26.19
N GLU A 249 -17.96 0.08 26.24
CA GLU A 249 -18.28 1.35 26.91
C GLU A 249 -17.86 1.32 28.40
N GLU A 250 -18.02 0.17 29.06
CA GLU A 250 -17.68 -0.05 30.48
C GLU A 250 -16.18 0.11 30.80
N ALA A 251 -15.28 0.00 29.81
CA ALA A 251 -13.84 0.20 30.04
C ALA A 251 -13.45 1.67 30.25
N VAL A 252 -14.35 2.62 29.97
CA VAL A 252 -14.11 4.06 30.13
C VAL A 252 -14.17 4.49 31.61
N ASP A 253 -15.03 3.85 32.43
CA ASP A 253 -15.31 4.27 33.82
C ASP A 253 -14.32 3.80 34.89
N GLU A 254 -13.49 2.78 34.59
CA GLU A 254 -12.40 2.34 35.47
C GLU A 254 -11.03 2.92 35.09
N VAL A 255 -10.78 3.24 33.82
CA VAL A 255 -9.49 3.80 33.35
C VAL A 255 -9.41 5.32 33.59
N SER A 256 -10.55 6.03 33.56
CA SER A 256 -10.66 7.49 33.77
C SER A 256 -10.09 8.00 35.11
N LYS A 257 -9.86 7.12 36.09
CA LYS A 257 -9.43 7.53 37.44
C LYS A 257 -7.92 7.64 37.63
N ILE A 258 -7.09 7.25 36.65
CA ILE A 258 -5.62 7.14 36.80
C ILE A 258 -4.81 7.71 35.62
N VAL A 259 -5.40 7.94 34.44
CA VAL A 259 -4.68 8.39 33.22
C VAL A 259 -5.46 9.51 32.51
N ASP A 260 -4.75 10.42 31.83
CA ASP A 260 -5.31 11.50 30.97
C ASP A 260 -6.62 11.10 30.28
N GLU A 261 -7.71 11.82 30.58
CA GLU A 261 -9.09 11.46 30.21
C GLU A 261 -9.35 11.42 28.68
N ASP A 262 -8.44 11.99 27.87
CA ASP A 262 -8.58 12.12 26.41
C ASP A 262 -8.04 10.91 25.60
N ARG A 263 -7.53 9.85 26.24
CA ARG A 263 -6.69 8.86 25.53
C ARG A 263 -7.45 7.80 24.70
N ILE A 264 -8.10 8.20 23.60
CA ILE A 264 -8.74 7.26 22.64
C ILE A 264 -7.69 6.47 21.85
N VAL A 265 -7.45 5.22 22.25
CA VAL A 265 -6.59 4.25 21.56
C VAL A 265 -7.40 3.37 20.62
N CYS A 266 -6.89 3.13 19.41
CA CYS A 266 -7.46 2.19 18.43
C CYS A 266 -6.60 0.91 18.34
N PRO A 267 -7.02 -0.22 18.94
CA PRO A 267 -6.28 -1.47 18.88
C PRO A 267 -6.47 -2.18 17.54
N VAL A 268 -5.38 -2.59 16.90
CA VAL A 268 -5.37 -3.27 15.61
C VAL A 268 -4.50 -4.53 15.71
N LEU A 269 -5.12 -5.70 15.49
CA LEU A 269 -4.46 -6.99 15.42
C LEU A 269 -4.36 -7.42 13.95
N ILE A 270 -3.15 -7.50 13.41
CA ILE A 270 -2.88 -7.98 12.05
C ILE A 270 -2.39 -9.42 12.12
N ALA A 271 -3.09 -10.35 11.46
CA ALA A 271 -2.72 -11.76 11.34
C ALA A 271 -2.80 -12.21 9.88
N THR A 272 -2.11 -13.29 9.51
CA THR A 272 -2.35 -13.89 8.19
C THR A 272 -3.64 -14.68 8.18
N LYS A 273 -4.36 -14.63 7.05
CA LYS A 273 -5.39 -15.62 6.71
C LYS A 273 -4.64 -16.83 6.16
N SER A 274 -4.87 -18.01 6.74
CA SER A 274 -4.28 -19.33 6.43
C SER A 274 -3.59 -19.46 5.07
N THR A 275 -2.35 -19.98 5.07
CA THR A 275 -1.48 -20.11 3.89
C THR A 275 -2.10 -20.87 2.72
N GLU A 276 -2.69 -20.14 1.80
CA GLU A 276 -2.69 -20.48 0.37
C GLU A 276 -1.78 -19.49 -0.35
N GLN A 277 -0.53 -19.89 -0.58
CA GLN A 277 0.34 -19.20 -1.53
C GLN A 277 -0.08 -19.59 -2.94
N GLN A 278 -1.17 -19.00 -3.43
CA GLN A 278 -1.60 -19.15 -4.81
C GLN A 278 -0.59 -18.43 -5.71
N VAL A 279 0.34 -19.20 -6.30
CA VAL A 279 1.19 -18.73 -7.39
C VAL A 279 0.35 -18.79 -8.66
N GLU A 280 -0.35 -17.71 -8.96
CA GLU A 280 -1.11 -17.58 -10.19
C GLU A 280 -0.13 -17.36 -11.36
N VAL A 281 0.35 -18.47 -11.94
CA VAL A 281 1.05 -18.46 -13.22
C VAL A 281 0.00 -18.26 -14.30
N ILE A 282 -0.34 -16.99 -14.58
CA ILE A 282 -1.24 -16.63 -15.67
C ILE A 282 -0.52 -16.94 -16.99
N PRO A 283 -0.93 -17.97 -17.75
CA PRO A 283 -0.32 -18.24 -19.05
C PRO A 283 -0.85 -17.19 -20.03
N ALA A 284 0.05 -16.50 -20.73
CA ALA A 284 -0.35 -15.65 -21.85
C ALA A 284 -1.12 -16.51 -22.87
N HIS A 285 -2.31 -16.05 -23.27
CA HIS A 285 -3.31 -16.86 -23.97
C HIS A 285 -2.74 -17.48 -25.26
N GLN A 286 -2.59 -18.81 -25.29
CA GLN A 286 -2.12 -19.51 -26.49
C GLN A 286 -3.29 -19.74 -27.46
N ARG A 287 -3.41 -18.87 -28.46
CA ARG A 287 -3.95 -19.19 -29.80
C ARG A 287 -2.75 -19.22 -30.76
N GLU A 288 -2.56 -20.16 -31.67
CA GLU A 288 -3.36 -21.32 -32.07
C GLU A 288 -2.41 -22.45 -32.57
N THR A 289 -3.00 -23.58 -32.91
CA THR A 289 -2.46 -24.91 -33.31
C THR A 289 -1.52 -24.98 -34.53
N VAL A 290 -0.86 -26.16 -34.67
CA VAL A 290 -0.12 -26.76 -35.84
C VAL A 290 1.34 -26.29 -35.98
N ASP A 291 2.40 -27.13 -36.06
CA ASP A 291 2.62 -28.61 -35.98
C ASP A 291 4.12 -28.88 -35.59
N SER A 292 4.74 -30.07 -35.44
CA SER A 292 4.36 -31.51 -35.50
C SER A 292 5.38 -32.38 -34.70
N THR A 293 5.09 -33.68 -34.50
CA THR A 293 6.02 -34.78 -34.05
C THR A 293 7.06 -34.46 -32.95
N THR A 294 7.00 -35.04 -31.75
CA THR A 294 7.50 -36.41 -31.47
C THR A 294 7.08 -36.85 -30.05
N THR A 295 6.61 -38.11 -29.89
CA THR A 295 6.34 -38.85 -28.63
C THR A 295 5.36 -38.23 -27.60
N ALA A 296 4.08 -38.65 -27.49
CA ALA A 296 3.54 -39.91 -26.92
C ALA A 296 3.28 -39.80 -25.37
N ILE A 297 2.17 -40.24 -24.73
CA ILE A 297 1.01 -41.14 -25.05
C ILE A 297 -0.30 -40.62 -24.39
N GLU A 298 -1.45 -41.08 -24.90
CA GLU A 298 -2.87 -40.94 -24.45
C GLU A 298 -3.14 -41.54 -23.02
N CYS A 299 -4.29 -41.39 -22.34
CA CYS A 299 -5.64 -41.86 -22.69
C CYS A 299 -6.76 -41.33 -21.76
N SER A 300 -8.02 -41.51 -22.17
CA SER A 300 -9.25 -41.17 -21.43
C SER A 300 -10.15 -42.40 -21.15
N HIS A 301 -10.85 -42.36 -20.00
CA HIS A 301 -12.04 -43.16 -19.60
C HIS A 301 -12.00 -44.72 -19.64
N GLY A 302 -12.20 -45.35 -18.46
CA GLY A 302 -12.55 -46.77 -18.34
C GLY A 302 -12.88 -47.19 -16.90
N LEU A 303 -13.99 -47.92 -16.71
CA LEU A 303 -14.45 -48.49 -15.42
C LEU A 303 -13.90 -49.92 -15.25
N THR A 304 -13.12 -50.21 -14.20
CA THR A 304 -12.99 -51.56 -13.60
C THR A 304 -12.35 -51.52 -12.20
N TYR A 305 -12.63 -52.54 -11.38
CA TYR A 305 -12.13 -52.74 -10.00
C TYR A 305 -10.60 -52.92 -9.91
N GLY A 306 -9.99 -52.44 -8.82
CA GLY A 306 -8.55 -52.67 -8.52
C GLY A 306 -8.06 -52.15 -7.16
N ILE A 307 -8.25 -52.96 -6.11
CA ILE A 307 -7.38 -53.21 -4.93
C ILE A 307 -6.33 -52.14 -4.53
N MET A 308 -6.42 -51.64 -3.27
CA MET A 308 -5.33 -50.92 -2.56
C MET A 308 -4.10 -51.83 -2.32
N PRO A 309 -2.86 -51.28 -2.30
CA PRO A 309 -2.30 -50.93 -0.99
C PRO A 309 -1.43 -49.64 -0.94
N ASP A 310 -1.58 -48.94 0.19
CA ASP A 310 -0.56 -48.35 1.07
C ASP A 310 0.65 -47.51 0.59
N HIS A 311 0.92 -46.49 1.41
CA HIS A 311 2.17 -45.72 1.59
C HIS A 311 2.65 -44.76 0.50
N LEU A 312 2.43 -43.46 0.75
CA LEU A 312 3.41 -42.42 0.44
C LEU A 312 3.73 -41.61 1.71
N ASN A 313 5.03 -41.51 2.00
CA ASN A 313 5.60 -40.55 2.94
C ASN A 313 6.17 -39.36 2.17
N PHE A 314 6.34 -38.24 2.87
CA PHE A 314 6.79 -36.90 2.43
C PHE A 314 5.70 -36.02 1.80
#